data_AF-A0A915DQZ5-F1
#
_entry.id   AF-A0A915DQZ5-F1
#
_cell.length_a   1.000
_cell.length_b   1.000
_cell.length_c   1.000
_cell.angle_alpha   90.00
_cell.angle_beta   90.00
_cell.angle_gamma   90.00
#
_symmetry.space_group_name_H-M   'P 1'
#
loop_
_entity.id
_entity.type
_entity.pdbx_description
1 polymer ?
#
loop_
_entity_poly.entity_id
_entity_poly.type
_entity_poly.pdbx_seq_one_letter_code
_entity_poly.pdbx_strand_id
1 'polypeptide(L)'
;MKPRPDKEHKGRSDIRSPVIRRKKEEKGHDQNAIKQKEAARNQRMFGNLLGTLKEFQKQTENGKDTAQDLANKRREIEKRLEEDVKRVYRLDYVDYRAEAEKAELAAVRIMRERAITQYAEEKENHLRRLQHFIKTRSKPTLFYIPAKHNDRTAQLLKESADKMEDLIKVRRDEMRRELSGKKAVGGLDISPLRSEPLKAPNRNFEVRNTSH
;
A
#
# COMPACT_ATOMS: atom_id res chain seq x y z
N MET A 1 4.34 47.38 -14.88
CA MET A 1 3.53 46.71 -13.85
C MET A 1 2.12 47.26 -13.92
N LYS A 2 1.13 46.44 -14.29
CA LYS A 2 -0.29 46.80 -14.20
C LYS A 2 -0.98 45.77 -13.27
N PRO A 3 -1.82 46.22 -12.33
CA PRO A 3 -2.47 45.34 -11.36
C PRO A 3 -3.56 44.48 -12.02
N ARG A 4 -3.79 43.30 -11.44
CA ARG A 4 -4.84 42.36 -11.84
C ARG A 4 -6.21 42.92 -11.42
N PRO A 5 -7.24 42.89 -12.28
CA PRO A 5 -8.60 43.18 -11.87
C PRO A 5 -9.27 41.94 -11.27
N ASP A 6 -10.14 42.23 -10.31
CA ASP A 6 -10.88 41.29 -9.46
C ASP A 6 -11.83 40.37 -10.23
N LYS A 7 -11.96 39.12 -9.74
CA LYS A 7 -12.86 38.11 -10.31
C LYS A 7 -14.26 38.24 -9.71
N GLU A 8 -15.17 38.91 -10.42
CA GLU A 8 -16.61 38.73 -10.22
C GLU A 8 -17.03 37.34 -10.75
N HIS A 9 -17.57 36.47 -9.89
CA HIS A 9 -18.25 35.24 -10.32
C HIS A 9 -19.76 35.52 -10.44
N LYS A 10 -20.22 35.81 -11.66
CA LYS A 10 -21.64 35.82 -12.02
C LYS A 10 -22.02 34.55 -12.77
N GLY A 11 -23.17 33.99 -12.41
CA GLY A 11 -23.99 33.17 -13.30
C GLY A 11 -23.87 31.66 -13.12
N ARG A 12 -24.82 31.07 -12.40
CA ARG A 12 -25.19 29.65 -12.53
C ARG A 12 -25.65 29.41 -13.97
N SER A 13 -24.99 28.52 -14.70
CA SER A 13 -25.44 28.07 -16.02
C SER A 13 -26.32 26.83 -15.87
N ASP A 14 -27.60 26.98 -16.23
CA ASP A 14 -28.55 25.88 -16.39
C ASP A 14 -28.06 24.95 -17.51
N ILE A 15 -27.70 23.71 -17.15
CA ILE A 15 -27.40 22.65 -18.11
C ILE A 15 -28.73 22.09 -18.62
N ARG A 16 -29.20 22.58 -19.77
CA ARG A 16 -30.30 21.96 -20.52
C ARG A 16 -29.80 20.72 -21.25
N SER A 17 -30.27 19.54 -20.84
CA SER A 17 -30.01 18.25 -21.51
C SER A 17 -30.76 18.14 -22.86
N PRO A 18 -30.16 17.51 -23.90
CA PRO A 18 -30.82 17.36 -25.19
C PRO A 18 -31.87 16.25 -25.16
N VAL A 19 -33.12 16.61 -25.48
CA VAL A 19 -34.23 15.66 -25.62
C VAL A 19 -34.11 14.95 -26.97
N ILE A 20 -33.78 13.65 -26.95
CA ILE A 20 -33.84 12.77 -28.12
C ILE A 20 -35.31 12.55 -28.50
N ARG A 21 -35.75 13.14 -29.62
CA ARG A 21 -37.08 12.88 -30.20
C ARG A 21 -37.12 11.48 -30.81
N ARG A 22 -37.70 10.50 -30.11
CA ARG A 22 -38.06 9.20 -30.71
C ARG A 22 -39.34 9.34 -31.51
N LYS A 23 -39.34 8.87 -32.77
CA LYS A 23 -40.55 8.72 -33.58
C LYS A 23 -41.46 7.66 -32.94
N LYS A 24 -42.74 7.97 -32.85
CA LYS A 24 -43.79 7.15 -32.24
C LYS A 24 -44.28 6.17 -33.30
N GLU A 25 -43.83 4.92 -33.25
CA GLU A 25 -44.52 3.83 -33.94
C GLU A 25 -45.76 3.47 -33.12
N GLU A 26 -46.94 3.83 -33.64
CA GLU A 26 -48.22 3.53 -33.02
C GLU A 26 -48.57 2.05 -33.25
N LYS A 27 -48.11 1.18 -32.36
CA LYS A 27 -48.84 -0.07 -32.09
C LYS A 27 -50.03 0.29 -31.23
N GLY A 28 -51.24 0.15 -31.77
CA GLY A 28 -52.50 0.34 -31.05
C GLY A 28 -52.50 -0.47 -29.75
N HIS A 29 -52.11 0.17 -28.65
CA HIS A 29 -52.31 -0.38 -27.33
C HIS A 29 -53.76 -0.15 -26.99
N ASP A 30 -54.50 -1.24 -26.95
CA ASP A 30 -55.87 -1.31 -26.50
C ASP A 30 -56.00 -0.53 -25.18
N GLN A 31 -56.60 0.66 -25.24
CA GLN A 31 -56.75 1.58 -24.10
C GLN A 31 -57.45 0.87 -22.94
N ASN A 32 -58.30 -0.12 -23.24
CA ASN A 32 -58.93 -0.99 -22.25
C ASN A 32 -57.93 -1.95 -21.60
N ALA A 33 -56.98 -2.51 -22.33
CA ALA A 33 -55.94 -3.38 -21.78
C ALA A 33 -54.95 -2.61 -20.88
N ILE A 34 -54.65 -1.34 -21.19
CA ILE A 34 -53.84 -0.48 -20.31
C ILE A 34 -54.61 -0.18 -19.02
N LYS A 35 -55.87 0.27 -19.13
CA LYS A 35 -56.73 0.54 -17.96
C LYS A 35 -56.93 -0.70 -17.09
N GLN A 36 -57.07 -1.89 -17.67
CA GLN A 36 -57.16 -3.15 -16.92
C GLN A 36 -55.84 -3.53 -16.24
N LYS A 37 -54.68 -3.28 -16.86
CA LYS A 37 -53.37 -3.49 -16.23
C LYS A 37 -53.14 -2.53 -15.06
N GLU A 38 -53.54 -1.27 -15.20
CA GLU A 38 -53.50 -0.28 -14.11
C GLU A 38 -54.47 -0.65 -12.99
N ALA A 39 -55.68 -1.08 -13.30
CA ALA A 39 -56.64 -1.57 -12.32
C ALA A 39 -56.12 -2.82 -11.58
N ALA A 40 -55.52 -3.78 -12.29
CA ALA A 40 -54.91 -4.96 -11.69
C ALA A 40 -53.70 -4.62 -10.81
N ARG A 41 -52.88 -3.65 -11.22
CA ARG A 41 -51.77 -3.13 -10.42
C ARG A 41 -52.30 -2.43 -9.16
N ASN A 42 -53.30 -1.57 -9.31
CA ASN A 42 -53.91 -0.87 -8.18
C ASN A 42 -54.57 -1.86 -7.22
N GLN A 43 -55.28 -2.87 -7.70
CA GLN A 43 -55.88 -3.91 -6.88
C GLN A 43 -54.80 -4.75 -6.15
N ARG A 44 -53.67 -5.05 -6.79
CA ARG A 44 -52.52 -5.69 -6.12
C ARG A 44 -51.88 -4.78 -5.07
N MET A 45 -51.73 -3.49 -5.37
CA MET A 45 -51.18 -2.52 -4.43
C MET A 45 -52.10 -2.32 -3.22
N PHE A 46 -53.40 -2.14 -3.45
CA PHE A 46 -54.42 -2.05 -2.41
C PHE A 46 -54.55 -3.37 -1.64
N GLY A 47 -54.44 -4.52 -2.30
CA GLY A 47 -54.44 -5.84 -1.66
C GLY A 47 -53.23 -6.04 -0.75
N ASN A 48 -52.04 -5.65 -1.21
CA ASN A 48 -50.83 -5.66 -0.40
C ASN A 48 -50.96 -4.71 0.79
N LEU A 49 -51.50 -3.50 0.57
CA LEU A 49 -51.70 -2.52 1.63
C LEU A 49 -52.77 -2.95 2.65
N LEU A 50 -53.88 -3.54 2.20
CA LEU A 50 -54.90 -4.12 3.08
C LEU A 50 -54.35 -5.33 3.85
N GLY A 51 -53.49 -6.12 3.21
CA GLY A 51 -52.78 -7.22 3.84
C GLY A 51 -51.84 -6.74 4.93
N THR A 52 -51.01 -5.72 4.66
CA THR A 52 -50.14 -5.13 5.70
C THR A 52 -50.96 -4.44 6.77
N LEU A 53 -52.03 -3.73 6.45
CA LEU A 53 -52.89 -3.07 7.44
C LEU A 53 -53.57 -4.08 8.38
N LYS A 54 -54.05 -5.20 7.84
CA LYS A 54 -54.60 -6.31 8.65
C LYS A 54 -53.53 -6.96 9.52
N GLU A 55 -52.32 -7.11 8.99
CA GLU A 55 -51.19 -7.64 9.75
C GLU A 55 -50.76 -6.66 10.86
N PHE A 56 -50.76 -5.35 10.61
CA PHE A 56 -50.54 -4.31 11.61
C PHE A 56 -51.65 -4.31 12.68
N GLN A 57 -52.92 -4.40 12.29
CA GLN A 57 -54.05 -4.52 13.24
C GLN A 57 -53.90 -5.77 14.10
N LYS A 58 -53.59 -6.92 13.48
CA LYS A 58 -53.35 -8.18 14.18
C LYS A 58 -52.13 -8.08 15.12
N GLN A 59 -51.07 -7.37 14.74
CA GLN A 59 -49.90 -7.12 15.58
C GLN A 59 -50.23 -6.21 16.78
N THR A 60 -51.09 -5.19 16.58
CA THR A 60 -51.55 -4.31 17.65
C THR A 60 -52.58 -4.97 18.58
N GLU A 61 -53.50 -5.78 18.04
CA GLU A 61 -54.55 -6.48 18.80
C GLU A 61 -53.98 -7.67 19.60
N ASN A 62 -52.99 -8.38 19.04
CA ASN A 62 -52.35 -9.48 19.75
C ASN A 62 -51.26 -9.03 20.72
N GLY A 63 -50.89 -7.74 20.78
CA GLY A 63 -49.84 -7.21 21.66
C GLY A 63 -48.48 -7.92 21.52
N LYS A 64 -48.22 -8.57 20.37
CA LYS A 64 -47.10 -9.52 20.17
C LYS A 64 -45.77 -8.86 19.82
N ASP A 65 -45.78 -7.58 19.49
CA ASP A 65 -44.57 -6.76 19.51
C ASP A 65 -44.77 -5.74 20.63
N THR A 66 -44.43 -6.15 21.85
CA THR A 66 -44.32 -5.19 22.95
C THR A 66 -43.27 -4.14 22.57
N ALA A 67 -43.35 -2.92 23.11
CA ALA A 67 -42.30 -1.91 22.92
C ALA A 67 -40.89 -2.47 23.25
N GLN A 68 -40.84 -3.48 24.11
CA GLN A 68 -39.67 -4.25 24.48
C GLN A 68 -39.14 -5.14 23.33
N ASP A 69 -39.98 -5.79 22.53
CA ASP A 69 -39.54 -6.62 21.39
C ASP A 69 -38.93 -5.79 20.27
N LEU A 70 -39.53 -4.64 19.96
CA LEU A 70 -38.96 -3.67 19.02
C LEU A 70 -37.65 -3.07 19.54
N ALA A 71 -37.55 -2.78 20.84
CA ALA A 71 -36.32 -2.33 21.47
C ALA A 71 -35.22 -3.41 21.42
N ASN A 72 -35.58 -4.68 21.63
CA ASN A 72 -34.64 -5.81 21.55
C ASN A 72 -34.13 -6.02 20.11
N LYS A 73 -35.03 -6.00 19.12
CA LYS A 73 -34.65 -6.07 17.68
C LYS A 73 -33.72 -4.91 17.30
N ARG A 74 -33.98 -3.68 17.78
CA ARG A 74 -33.11 -2.52 17.56
C ARG A 74 -31.72 -2.70 18.19
N ARG A 75 -31.67 -3.15 19.44
CA ARG A 75 -30.40 -3.45 20.15
C ARG A 75 -29.60 -4.54 19.44
N GLU A 76 -30.26 -5.56 18.91
CA GLU A 76 -29.60 -6.64 18.17
C GLU A 76 -29.01 -6.13 16.85
N ILE A 77 -29.75 -5.28 16.12
CA ILE A 77 -29.27 -4.62 14.91
C ILE A 77 -28.07 -3.71 15.23
N GLU A 78 -28.16 -2.90 16.28
CA GLU A 78 -27.08 -2.00 16.71
C GLU A 78 -25.83 -2.78 17.11
N LYS A 79 -25.98 -3.85 17.89
CA LYS A 79 -24.87 -4.74 18.27
C LYS A 79 -24.22 -5.38 17.05
N ARG A 80 -25.02 -5.85 16.08
CA ARG A 80 -24.50 -6.43 14.84
C ARG A 80 -23.75 -5.38 14.00
N LEU A 81 -24.29 -4.17 13.90
CA LEU A 81 -23.64 -3.06 13.20
C LEU A 81 -22.31 -2.70 13.87
N GLU A 82 -22.27 -2.63 15.21
CA GLU A 82 -21.03 -2.41 15.94
C GLU A 82 -19.99 -3.51 15.71
N GLU A 83 -20.41 -4.77 15.70
CA GLU A 83 -19.51 -5.91 15.46
C GLU A 83 -18.94 -5.89 14.05
N ASP A 84 -19.75 -5.52 13.05
CA ASP A 84 -19.32 -5.36 11.67
C ASP A 84 -18.36 -4.17 11.51
N VAL A 85 -18.65 -3.04 12.13
CA VAL A 85 -17.74 -1.87 12.17
C VAL A 85 -16.42 -2.25 12.84
N LYS A 86 -16.44 -2.92 14.00
CA LYS A 86 -15.23 -3.42 14.69
C LYS A 86 -14.46 -4.42 13.82
N ARG A 87 -15.15 -5.24 13.02
CA ARG A 87 -14.52 -6.17 12.09
C ARG A 87 -13.80 -5.44 10.96
N VAL A 88 -14.46 -4.47 10.33
CA VAL A 88 -13.87 -3.64 9.26
C VAL A 88 -12.63 -2.91 9.78
N TYR A 89 -12.73 -2.22 10.92
CA TYR A 89 -11.57 -1.54 11.52
C TYR A 89 -10.41 -2.49 11.83
N ARG A 90 -10.69 -3.72 12.29
CA ARG A 90 -9.63 -4.71 12.52
C ARG A 90 -8.94 -5.13 11.22
N LEU A 91 -9.70 -5.33 10.14
CA LEU A 91 -9.15 -5.69 8.84
C LEU A 91 -8.31 -4.53 8.29
N ASP A 92 -8.85 -3.31 8.28
CA ASP A 92 -8.14 -2.11 7.82
C ASP A 92 -6.84 -1.89 8.61
N TYR A 93 -6.86 -2.14 9.92
CA TYR A 93 -5.67 -2.02 10.76
C TYR A 93 -4.60 -3.07 10.41
N VAL A 94 -5.02 -4.32 10.15
CA VAL A 94 -4.11 -5.39 9.75
C VAL A 94 -3.50 -5.08 8.38
N ASP A 95 -4.31 -4.61 7.43
CA ASP A 95 -3.84 -4.24 6.09
C ASP A 95 -2.89 -3.04 6.16
N TYR A 96 -3.21 -2.02 6.95
CA TYR A 96 -2.32 -0.89 7.19
C TYR A 96 -0.99 -1.32 7.80
N ARG A 97 -1.01 -2.22 8.79
CA ARG A 97 0.20 -2.75 9.42
C ARG A 97 1.04 -3.56 8.44
N ALA A 98 0.42 -4.42 7.65
CA ALA A 98 1.11 -5.21 6.64
C ALA A 98 1.76 -4.31 5.56
N GLU A 99 1.07 -3.24 5.15
CA GLU A 99 1.63 -2.29 4.19
C GLU A 99 2.78 -1.46 4.78
N ALA A 100 2.66 -1.04 6.04
CA ALA A 100 3.73 -0.36 6.76
C ALA A 100 4.98 -1.24 6.89
N GLU A 101 4.82 -2.53 7.22
CA GLU A 101 5.92 -3.49 7.31
C GLU A 101 6.60 -3.71 5.95
N LYS A 102 5.84 -3.84 4.87
CA LYS A 102 6.41 -3.92 3.51
C LYS A 102 7.20 -2.66 3.14
N ALA A 103 6.67 -1.49 3.47
CA ALA A 103 7.35 -0.22 3.20
C ALA A 103 8.66 -0.10 4.00
N GLU A 104 8.66 -0.54 5.26
CA GLU A 104 9.86 -0.57 6.10
C GLU A 104 10.91 -1.52 5.53
N LEU A 105 10.52 -2.74 5.17
CA LEU A 105 11.42 -3.72 4.54
C LEU A 105 11.99 -3.19 3.21
N ALA A 106 11.18 -2.53 2.40
CA ALA A 106 11.62 -1.90 1.16
C ALA A 106 12.64 -0.77 1.44
N ALA A 107 12.37 0.08 2.44
CA ALA A 107 13.28 1.15 2.84
C ALA A 107 14.62 0.62 3.32
N VAL A 108 14.62 -0.40 4.19
CA VAL A 108 15.84 -1.06 4.69
C VAL A 108 16.65 -1.66 3.54
N ARG A 109 15.97 -2.31 2.58
CA ARG A 109 16.62 -2.86 1.39
C ARG A 109 17.29 -1.77 0.55
N ILE A 110 16.59 -0.68 0.27
CA ILE A 110 17.14 0.45 -0.50
C ILE A 110 18.34 1.07 0.23
N MET A 111 18.24 1.27 1.54
CA MET A 111 19.35 1.79 2.35
C MET A 111 20.58 0.89 2.28
N ARG A 112 20.38 -0.43 2.34
CA ARG A 112 21.47 -1.41 2.21
C ARG A 112 22.13 -1.37 0.82
N GLU A 113 21.34 -1.40 -0.25
CA GLU A 113 21.84 -1.34 -1.63
C GLU A 113 22.64 -0.04 -1.85
N ARG A 114 22.14 1.09 -1.32
CA ARG A 114 22.83 2.38 -1.36
C ARG A 114 24.16 2.34 -0.62
N ALA A 115 24.20 1.79 0.59
CA ALA A 115 25.43 1.71 1.38
C ALA A 115 26.52 0.88 0.69
N ILE A 116 26.14 -0.28 0.13
CA ILE A 116 27.05 -1.14 -0.65
C ILE A 116 27.61 -0.39 -1.86
N THR A 117 26.73 0.29 -2.61
CA THR A 117 27.12 1.02 -3.82
C THR A 117 28.07 2.18 -3.49
N GLN A 118 27.73 3.00 -2.49
CA GLN A 118 28.57 4.14 -2.07
C GLN A 118 29.96 3.69 -1.63
N TYR A 119 30.05 2.66 -0.79
CA TYR A 119 31.34 2.13 -0.35
C TYR A 119 32.17 1.59 -1.52
N ALA A 120 31.54 0.90 -2.47
CA ALA A 120 32.23 0.41 -3.66
C ALA A 120 32.71 1.55 -4.56
N GLU A 121 31.90 2.58 -4.78
CA GLU A 121 32.27 3.78 -5.56
C GLU A 121 33.46 4.52 -4.94
N GLU A 122 33.44 4.77 -3.63
CA GLU A 122 34.54 5.40 -2.91
C GLU A 122 35.84 4.61 -3.07
N LYS A 123 35.75 3.28 -2.95
CA LYS A 123 36.90 2.39 -3.10
C LYS A 123 37.42 2.38 -4.54
N GLU A 124 36.55 2.30 -5.53
CA GLU A 124 36.93 2.40 -6.94
C GLU A 124 37.60 3.76 -7.24
N ASN A 125 37.03 4.86 -6.75
CA ASN A 125 37.59 6.20 -6.91
C ASN A 125 38.98 6.33 -6.27
N HIS A 126 39.19 5.68 -5.13
CA HIS A 126 40.52 5.59 -4.54
C HIS A 126 41.49 4.78 -5.42
N LEU A 127 41.11 3.61 -5.91
CA LEU A 127 41.95 2.78 -6.78
C LEU A 127 42.27 3.46 -8.12
N ARG A 128 41.29 4.15 -8.73
CA ARG A 128 41.48 4.95 -9.94
C ARG A 128 42.51 6.06 -9.76
N ARG A 129 42.52 6.72 -8.60
CA ARG A 129 43.57 7.70 -8.29
C ARG A 129 44.95 7.04 -8.21
N LEU A 130 45.04 5.85 -7.61
CA LEU A 130 46.28 5.09 -7.49
C LEU A 130 46.83 4.54 -8.83
N GLN A 131 46.02 4.43 -9.89
CA GLN A 131 46.48 4.00 -11.22
C GLN A 131 47.63 4.86 -11.78
N HIS A 132 47.70 6.13 -11.37
CA HIS A 132 48.72 7.07 -11.83
C HIS A 132 50.05 6.97 -11.06
N PHE A 133 50.13 6.08 -10.07
CA PHE A 133 51.28 5.94 -9.19
C PHE A 133 51.96 4.58 -9.35
N ILE A 134 53.27 4.55 -9.19
CA ILE A 134 54.06 3.32 -9.15
C ILE A 134 54.02 2.76 -7.73
N LYS A 135 53.56 1.51 -7.60
CA LYS A 135 53.54 0.76 -6.35
C LYS A 135 54.91 0.15 -6.04
N THR A 136 55.44 0.38 -4.84
CA THR A 136 56.67 -0.28 -4.37
C THR A 136 56.42 -1.74 -3.95
N ARG A 137 57.48 -2.55 -3.98
CA ARG A 137 57.46 -3.96 -3.50
C ARG A 137 57.67 -4.08 -1.98
N SER A 138 57.98 -2.97 -1.30
CA SER A 138 58.22 -2.92 0.14
C SER A 138 56.94 -3.09 0.95
N LYS A 139 57.10 -3.47 2.23
CA LYS A 139 56.04 -3.44 3.24
C LYS A 139 56.48 -2.47 4.33
N PRO A 140 55.80 -1.31 4.52
CA PRO A 140 54.58 -0.86 3.86
C PRO A 140 54.77 -0.51 2.37
N THR A 141 53.70 -0.68 1.59
CA THR A 141 53.69 -0.32 0.17
C THR A 141 53.55 1.19 0.03
N LEU A 142 54.42 1.79 -0.77
CA LEU A 142 54.40 3.21 -1.09
C LEU A 142 53.97 3.40 -2.54
N PHE A 143 53.32 4.53 -2.80
CA PHE A 143 52.91 4.97 -4.12
C PHE A 143 53.64 6.26 -4.44
N TYR A 144 54.38 6.28 -5.55
CA TYR A 144 55.17 7.45 -5.93
C TYR A 144 55.08 7.71 -7.44
N ILE A 145 55.41 8.94 -7.82
CA ILE A 145 55.56 9.38 -9.21
C ILE A 145 56.97 9.94 -9.37
N PRO A 146 57.79 9.43 -10.29
CA PRO A 146 59.10 10.00 -10.55
C PRO A 146 58.98 11.36 -11.24
N ALA A 147 59.94 12.26 -11.00
CA ALA A 147 59.92 13.60 -11.62
C ALA A 147 60.06 13.55 -13.16
N LYS A 148 60.78 12.55 -13.68
CA LYS A 148 60.88 12.25 -15.12
C LYS A 148 60.78 10.74 -15.31
N HIS A 149 59.96 10.31 -16.26
CA HIS A 149 59.86 8.89 -16.60
C HIS A 149 61.03 8.46 -17.51
N ASN A 150 61.61 7.31 -17.19
CA ASN A 150 62.42 6.49 -18.09
C ASN A 150 61.64 5.22 -18.49
N ASP A 151 62.13 4.46 -19.48
CA ASP A 151 61.45 3.26 -19.99
C ASP A 151 61.11 2.25 -18.89
N ARG A 152 62.01 2.06 -17.92
CA ARG A 152 61.79 1.19 -16.76
C ARG A 152 60.63 1.66 -15.89
N THR A 153 60.58 2.95 -15.55
CA THR A 153 59.49 3.51 -14.75
C THR A 153 58.17 3.58 -15.51
N ALA A 154 58.19 3.72 -16.83
CA ALA A 154 56.99 3.65 -17.67
C ALA A 154 56.41 2.23 -17.67
N GLN A 155 57.25 1.20 -17.77
CA GLN A 155 56.84 -0.20 -17.60
C GLN A 155 56.26 -0.45 -16.20
N LEU A 156 56.93 0.01 -15.14
CA LEU A 156 56.44 -0.12 -13.77
C LEU A 156 55.11 0.60 -13.53
N LEU A 157 54.90 1.76 -14.16
CA LEU A 157 53.63 2.47 -14.10
C LEU A 157 52.52 1.65 -14.75
N LYS A 158 52.78 1.08 -15.93
CA LYS A 158 51.83 0.20 -16.62
C LYS A 158 51.48 -1.03 -15.78
N GLU A 159 52.47 -1.72 -15.23
CA GLU A 159 52.25 -2.85 -14.32
C GLU A 159 51.44 -2.47 -13.08
N SER A 160 51.66 -1.27 -12.54
CA SER A 160 50.91 -0.76 -11.37
C SER A 160 49.46 -0.48 -11.74
N ALA A 161 49.23 0.17 -12.90
CA ALA A 161 47.90 0.46 -13.43
C ALA A 161 47.11 -0.83 -13.70
N ASP A 162 47.73 -1.83 -14.33
CA ASP A 162 47.12 -3.13 -14.61
C ASP A 162 46.68 -3.83 -13.32
N LYS A 163 47.55 -3.82 -12.29
CA LYS A 163 47.22 -4.36 -10.95
C LYS A 163 46.06 -3.61 -10.29
N MET A 164 45.98 -2.29 -10.44
CA MET A 164 44.88 -1.51 -9.90
C MET A 164 43.56 -1.78 -10.65
N GLU A 165 43.62 -1.98 -11.97
CA GLU A 165 42.45 -2.34 -12.78
C GLU A 165 41.91 -3.72 -12.39
N ASP A 166 42.78 -4.70 -12.14
CA ASP A 166 42.36 -6.01 -11.67
C ASP A 166 41.69 -5.94 -10.29
N LEU A 167 42.20 -5.11 -9.38
CA LEU A 167 41.55 -4.87 -8.09
C LEU A 167 40.18 -4.18 -8.24
N ILE A 168 40.03 -3.26 -9.20
CA ILE A 168 38.74 -2.63 -9.52
C ILE A 168 37.76 -3.68 -10.04
N LYS A 169 38.18 -4.57 -10.94
CA LYS A 169 37.33 -5.68 -11.44
C LYS A 169 36.87 -6.59 -10.31
N VAL A 170 37.80 -7.03 -9.45
CA VAL A 170 37.47 -7.85 -8.27
C VAL A 170 36.45 -7.13 -7.39
N ARG A 171 36.65 -5.84 -7.10
CA ARG A 171 35.70 -5.07 -6.28
C ARG A 171 34.32 -4.93 -6.92
N ARG A 172 34.24 -4.79 -8.24
CA ARG A 172 32.96 -4.78 -8.99
C ARG A 172 32.23 -6.10 -8.90
N ASP A 173 32.96 -7.20 -9.01
CA ASP A 173 32.38 -8.54 -8.90
C ASP A 173 31.90 -8.82 -7.48
N GLU A 174 32.64 -8.38 -6.46
CA GLU A 174 32.20 -8.41 -5.06
C GLU A 174 30.93 -7.58 -4.85
N MET A 175 30.89 -6.32 -5.30
CA MET A 175 29.70 -5.47 -5.21
C MET A 175 28.49 -6.12 -5.89
N ARG A 176 28.68 -6.70 -7.08
CA ARG A 176 27.61 -7.43 -7.79
C ARG A 176 27.11 -8.63 -6.98
N ARG A 177 28.02 -9.38 -6.34
CA ARG A 177 27.65 -10.51 -5.47
C ARG A 177 26.88 -10.02 -4.23
N GLU A 178 27.36 -8.97 -3.58
CA GLU A 178 26.72 -8.35 -2.40
C GLU A 178 25.29 -7.87 -2.72
N LEU A 179 25.08 -7.21 -3.86
CA LEU A 179 23.76 -6.78 -4.34
C LEU A 179 22.85 -7.94 -4.75
N SER A 180 23.40 -9.02 -5.30
CA SER A 180 22.63 -10.22 -5.68
C SER A 180 22.12 -11.03 -4.48
N GLY A 181 22.48 -10.66 -3.25
CA GLY A 181 22.06 -11.35 -2.03
C GLY A 181 22.72 -12.71 -1.80
N LYS A 182 23.57 -13.17 -2.72
CA LYS A 182 24.40 -14.38 -2.57
C LYS A 182 25.59 -14.04 -1.68
N LYS A 183 25.43 -14.11 -0.36
CA LYS A 183 26.58 -13.98 0.54
C LYS A 183 27.54 -15.15 0.30
N ALA A 184 28.75 -14.83 -0.16
CA ALA A 184 29.93 -15.64 0.06
C ALA A 184 30.78 -14.92 1.10
N VAL A 185 30.90 -15.54 2.28
CA VAL A 185 32.02 -15.48 3.23
C VAL A 185 32.48 -14.08 3.68
N GLY A 186 32.09 -13.71 4.91
CA GLY A 186 32.66 -12.54 5.60
C GLY A 186 31.66 -11.94 6.59
N GLY A 187 31.66 -12.47 7.81
CA GLY A 187 30.72 -12.20 8.90
C GLY A 187 30.09 -10.80 8.97
N LEU A 188 28.78 -10.78 8.81
CA LEU A 188 27.80 -9.95 9.52
C LEU A 188 26.43 -10.33 8.96
N ASP A 189 25.83 -11.37 9.52
CA ASP A 189 24.42 -11.71 9.28
C ASP A 189 23.51 -10.70 9.95
N ILE A 190 23.25 -9.62 9.22
CA ILE A 190 22.17 -8.66 9.46
C ILE A 190 20.98 -9.00 8.58
N SER A 191 20.56 -10.27 8.60
CA SER A 191 19.18 -10.61 8.26
C SER A 191 18.27 -9.65 9.02
N PRO A 192 17.19 -9.10 8.41
CA PRO A 192 16.27 -8.25 9.14
C PRO A 192 15.87 -9.01 10.40
N LEU A 193 16.05 -8.38 11.58
CA LEU A 193 15.61 -8.95 12.85
C LEU A 193 14.18 -9.43 12.60
N ARG A 194 13.99 -10.74 12.61
CA ARG A 194 12.68 -11.36 12.45
C ARG A 194 11.82 -10.69 13.52
N SER A 195 10.90 -9.83 13.11
CA SER A 195 9.83 -9.37 13.98
C SER A 195 9.10 -10.63 14.40
N GLU A 196 9.37 -11.12 15.61
CA GLU A 196 8.56 -12.16 16.22
C GLU A 196 7.11 -11.66 16.12
N PRO A 197 6.21 -12.40 15.44
CA PRO A 197 4.83 -11.96 15.36
C PRO A 197 4.31 -11.84 16.79
N LEU A 198 3.77 -10.67 17.13
CA LEU A 198 3.22 -10.37 18.46
C LEU A 198 2.32 -11.53 18.89
N LYS A 199 2.79 -12.30 19.87
CA LYS A 199 2.05 -13.42 20.45
C LYS A 199 0.74 -12.86 20.99
N ALA A 200 -0.38 -13.30 20.42
CA ALA A 200 -1.70 -12.83 20.82
C ALA A 200 -1.89 -12.99 22.35
N PRO A 201 -2.54 -12.03 23.03
CA PRO A 201 -2.73 -12.09 24.47
C PRO A 201 -3.50 -13.36 24.85
N ASN A 202 -2.91 -14.12 25.78
CA ASN A 202 -3.39 -15.40 26.26
C ASN A 202 -4.78 -15.23 26.89
N ARG A 203 -5.81 -15.88 26.32
CA ARG A 203 -7.23 -15.77 26.73
C ARG A 203 -7.59 -16.51 28.02
N ASN A 204 -6.62 -16.78 28.90
CA ASN A 204 -6.87 -17.44 30.17
C ASN A 204 -6.64 -16.46 31.33
N PHE A 205 -7.58 -15.53 31.51
CA PHE A 205 -7.76 -14.86 32.80
C PHE A 205 -8.86 -15.62 33.54
N GLU A 206 -8.47 -16.71 34.22
CA GLU A 206 -9.35 -17.38 35.18
C GLU A 206 -9.63 -16.39 36.31
N VAL A 207 -10.89 -15.98 36.40
CA VAL A 207 -11.43 -15.24 37.54
C VAL A 207 -11.39 -16.17 38.75
N ARG A 208 -10.36 -16.02 39.59
CA ARG A 208 -10.35 -16.64 40.91
C ARG A 208 -11.26 -15.83 41.81
N ASN A 209 -12.47 -16.36 42.02
CA ASN A 209 -13.35 -15.94 43.10
C ASN A 209 -12.62 -16.12 44.43
N THR A 210 -12.45 -15.04 45.18
CA THR A 210 -12.08 -15.11 46.61
C THR A 210 -13.27 -14.62 47.42
N SER A 211 -13.96 -15.57 48.04
CA SER A 211 -14.94 -15.35 49.09
C SER A 211 -14.23 -15.08 50.41
N HIS A 212 -14.55 -13.97 51.06
CA HIS A 212 -14.46 -13.77 52.51
C HIS A 212 -15.68 -12.95 52.95
#